data_AF-A0A099P5G0-F1
#
_entry.id   AF-A0A099P5G0-F1
#
_cell.length_a   1.000
_cell.length_b   1.000
_cell.length_c   1.000
_cell.angle_alpha   90.00
_cell.angle_beta   90.00
_cell.angle_gamma   90.00
#
_symmetry.space_group_name_H-M   'P 1'
#
loop_
_entity.id
_entity.type
_entity.pdbx_description
1 polymer ?
#
loop_
_entity_poly.entity_id
_entity_poly.type
_entity_poly.pdbx_seq_one_letter_code
_entity_poly.pdbx_strand_id
1 'polypeptide(L)'
;MQMVRASLRLFKAPTPFLRLYSSSPFARRGPSPPELDPEEQKEFEKLQQASNTQNAIDEYNEQMGFKKKNDAPKIETSDVGTFGTILKTIPEFEGDVNPDTGEVNGPKQDPLKHGHGEWSFNGRTTDF
;
A
#
# COMPACT_ATOMS: atom_id res chain seq x y z
N MET A 1 -74.82 -53.44 -22.41
CA MET A 1 -74.13 -52.42 -21.58
C MET A 1 -72.64 -52.46 -21.91
N GLN A 2 -72.07 -51.29 -22.23
CA GLN A 2 -70.70 -51.10 -22.74
C GLN A 2 -69.62 -51.49 -21.72
N MET A 3 -68.58 -52.18 -22.19
CA MET A 3 -67.32 -52.38 -21.47
C MET A 3 -66.45 -51.13 -21.61
N VAL A 4 -66.09 -50.49 -20.48
CA VAL A 4 -65.14 -49.35 -20.48
C VAL A 4 -63.73 -49.91 -20.33
N ARG A 5 -62.89 -49.74 -21.37
CA ARG A 5 -61.46 -50.07 -21.31
C ARG A 5 -60.70 -48.86 -20.75
N ALA A 6 -60.08 -49.03 -19.58
CA ALA A 6 -59.16 -48.05 -19.02
C ALA A 6 -57.80 -48.13 -19.75
N SER A 7 -57.34 -47.02 -20.33
CA SER A 7 -56.03 -46.90 -20.98
C SER A 7 -55.00 -46.41 -19.97
N LEU A 8 -54.06 -47.28 -19.58
CA LEU A 8 -52.94 -46.95 -18.71
C LEU A 8 -51.85 -46.23 -19.53
N ARG A 9 -51.62 -44.94 -19.26
CA ARG A 9 -50.48 -44.20 -19.83
C ARG A 9 -49.21 -44.53 -19.03
N LEU A 10 -48.24 -45.16 -19.68
CA LEU A 10 -46.89 -45.32 -19.12
C LEU A 10 -46.18 -43.96 -19.08
N PHE A 11 -45.90 -43.45 -17.89
CA PHE A 11 -44.96 -42.34 -17.71
C PHE A 11 -43.54 -42.90 -17.74
N LYS A 12 -42.75 -42.51 -18.75
CA LYS A 12 -41.32 -42.86 -18.83
C LYS A 12 -40.54 -41.93 -17.92
N ALA A 13 -40.06 -42.46 -16.79
CA ALA A 13 -39.23 -41.69 -15.86
C ALA A 13 -37.89 -41.31 -16.53
N PRO A 14 -37.35 -40.10 -16.28
CA PRO A 14 -36.04 -39.73 -16.78
C PRO A 14 -34.96 -40.53 -16.05
N THR A 15 -34.15 -41.27 -16.79
CA THR A 15 -32.96 -41.94 -16.27
C THR A 15 -31.98 -40.88 -15.78
N PRO A 16 -31.57 -40.88 -14.49
CA PRO A 16 -30.54 -39.96 -14.03
C PRO A 16 -29.21 -40.39 -14.64
N PHE A 17 -28.69 -39.59 -15.56
CA PHE A 17 -27.29 -39.69 -15.95
C PHE A 17 -26.44 -39.34 -14.71
N LEU A 18 -25.88 -40.36 -14.07
CA LEU A 18 -24.86 -40.15 -13.03
C LEU A 18 -23.66 -39.47 -13.69
N ARG A 19 -23.55 -38.16 -13.46
CA ARG A 19 -22.38 -37.38 -13.87
C ARG A 19 -21.24 -37.76 -12.94
N LEU A 20 -20.43 -38.72 -13.37
CA LEU A 20 -19.16 -39.05 -12.72
C LEU A 20 -18.25 -37.82 -12.86
N TYR A 21 -18.22 -36.97 -11.83
CA TYR A 21 -17.24 -35.89 -11.74
C TYR A 21 -15.86 -36.53 -11.59
N SER A 22 -15.04 -36.42 -12.63
CA SER A 22 -13.60 -36.63 -12.54
C SER A 22 -13.06 -35.68 -11.47
N SER A 23 -12.52 -36.22 -10.39
CA SER A 23 -11.84 -35.44 -9.35
C SER A 23 -10.53 -34.91 -9.92
N SER A 24 -10.57 -33.73 -10.53
CA SER A 24 -9.37 -33.03 -10.99
C SER A 24 -8.43 -32.79 -9.80
N PRO A 25 -7.11 -33.08 -9.93
CA PRO A 25 -6.14 -32.80 -8.88
C PRO A 25 -6.05 -31.31 -8.54
N PHE A 26 -6.51 -30.44 -9.45
CA PHE A 26 -6.59 -28.99 -9.27
C PHE A 26 -7.79 -28.52 -8.44
N ALA A 27 -8.72 -29.40 -8.06
CA ALA A 27 -9.89 -29.03 -7.25
C ALA A 27 -9.66 -29.16 -5.72
N ARG A 28 -8.53 -29.76 -5.29
CA ARG A 28 -8.23 -30.04 -3.87
C ARG A 28 -7.46 -28.91 -3.17
N ARG A 29 -6.83 -28.01 -3.93
CA ARG A 29 -6.07 -26.85 -3.46
C ARG A 29 -6.55 -25.65 -4.27
N GLY A 30 -6.79 -24.51 -3.63
CA GLY A 30 -7.29 -23.30 -4.29
C GLY A 30 -6.34 -22.80 -5.39
N PRO A 31 -6.66 -21.68 -6.07
CA PRO A 31 -5.89 -21.14 -7.20
C PRO A 31 -4.48 -20.63 -6.85
N SER A 32 -3.93 -20.99 -5.68
CA SER A 32 -2.56 -20.65 -5.30
C SER A 32 -1.54 -21.56 -5.99
N PRO A 33 -0.33 -21.05 -6.27
CA PRO A 33 0.77 -21.88 -6.71
C PRO A 33 1.00 -23.06 -5.74
N PRO A 34 1.45 -24.23 -6.24
CA PRO A 34 1.88 -25.30 -5.37
C PRO A 34 3.05 -24.82 -4.48
N GLU A 35 3.05 -25.25 -3.22
CA GLU A 35 4.19 -25.03 -2.32
C GLU A 35 5.43 -25.76 -2.88
N LEU A 36 6.59 -25.13 -2.75
CA LEU A 36 7.88 -25.73 -3.08
C LEU A 36 8.23 -26.85 -2.09
N ASP A 37 9.17 -27.72 -2.47
CA ASP A 37 9.70 -28.71 -1.53
C ASP A 37 10.34 -28.00 -0.33
N PRO A 38 10.29 -28.60 0.88
CA PRO A 38 10.74 -27.93 2.10
C PRO A 38 12.22 -27.49 2.09
N GLU A 39 13.05 -28.15 1.28
CA GLU A 39 14.46 -27.77 1.09
C GLU A 39 14.58 -26.53 0.19
N GLU A 40 13.90 -26.53 -0.95
CA GLU A 40 13.91 -25.42 -1.90
C GLU A 40 13.27 -24.15 -1.28
N GLN A 41 12.21 -24.31 -0.51
CA GLN A 41 11.56 -23.21 0.20
C GLN A 41 12.52 -22.54 1.20
N LYS A 42 13.33 -23.32 1.94
CA LYS A 42 14.33 -22.77 2.88
C LYS A 42 15.45 -22.02 2.16
N GLU A 43 15.91 -22.54 1.03
CA GLU A 43 16.91 -21.85 0.23
C GLU A 43 16.37 -20.54 -0.34
N PHE A 44 15.14 -20.56 -0.85
CA PHE A 44 14.45 -19.36 -1.33
C PHE A 44 14.33 -18.29 -0.25
N GLU A 45 13.88 -18.66 0.95
CA GLU A 45 13.77 -17.73 2.09
C GLU A 45 15.14 -17.17 2.49
N LYS A 46 16.18 -18.00 2.52
CA LYS A 46 17.55 -17.57 2.82
C LYS A 46 18.07 -16.58 1.78
N LEU A 47 17.83 -16.83 0.50
CA LEU A 47 18.24 -15.94 -0.60
C LEU A 47 17.46 -14.62 -0.55
N GLN A 48 16.15 -14.68 -0.30
CA GLN A 48 15.32 -13.49 -0.14
C GLN A 48 15.78 -12.64 1.06
N GLN A 49 16.15 -13.29 2.16
CA GLN A 49 16.68 -12.63 3.36
C GLN A 49 18.04 -11.98 3.09
N ALA A 50 18.93 -12.67 2.36
CA ALA A 50 20.23 -12.14 1.96
C ALA A 50 20.11 -10.97 0.97
N SER A 51 19.09 -10.98 0.10
CA SER A 51 18.83 -9.90 -0.85
C SER A 51 18.24 -8.65 -0.20
N ASN A 52 17.59 -8.77 0.97
CA ASN A 52 17.02 -7.63 1.66
C ASN A 52 18.13 -6.75 2.25
N THR A 53 18.41 -5.63 1.57
CA THR A 53 19.40 -4.61 1.96
C THR A 53 19.20 -4.09 3.38
N GLN A 54 17.97 -4.12 3.89
CA GLN A 54 17.64 -3.70 5.25
C GLN A 54 18.39 -4.52 6.33
N ASN A 55 18.62 -5.82 6.10
CA ASN A 55 19.36 -6.64 7.07
C ASN A 55 20.84 -6.25 7.13
N ALA A 56 21.44 -5.95 5.97
CA ALA A 56 22.82 -5.47 5.90
C ALA A 56 22.99 -4.10 6.56
N ILE A 57 21.98 -3.22 6.40
CA ILE A 57 21.95 -1.91 7.07
C ILE A 57 21.81 -2.08 8.59
N ASP A 58 20.91 -2.95 9.05
CA ASP A 58 20.69 -3.21 10.47
C ASP A 58 21.95 -3.83 11.12
N GLU A 59 22.60 -4.81 10.48
CA GLU A 59 23.86 -5.42 10.96
C GLU A 59 25.02 -4.41 11.02
N TYR A 60 25.15 -3.56 10.01
CA TYR A 60 26.15 -2.47 10.01
C TYR A 60 25.89 -1.47 11.15
N ASN A 61 24.63 -1.10 11.38
CA ASN A 61 24.26 -0.20 12.47
C ASN A 61 24.56 -0.83 13.84
N GLU A 62 24.30 -2.12 14.02
CA GLU A 62 24.64 -2.85 15.25
C GLU A 62 26.16 -2.87 15.51
N GLN A 63 26.97 -3.14 14.48
CA GLN A 63 28.44 -3.08 14.58
C GLN A 63 28.94 -1.68 14.97
N MET A 64 28.28 -0.63 14.47
CA MET A 64 28.58 0.77 14.79
C MET A 64 27.94 1.24 16.12
N GLY A 65 27.26 0.35 16.85
CA GLY A 65 26.62 0.66 18.14
C GLY A 65 25.35 1.53 18.03
N PHE A 66 24.80 1.70 16.83
CA PHE A 66 23.52 2.37 16.60
C PHE A 66 22.37 1.45 17.01
N LYS A 67 21.73 1.75 18.14
CA LYS A 67 20.53 1.03 18.56
C LYS A 67 19.33 1.50 17.73
N LYS A 68 18.64 0.55 17.09
CA LYS A 68 17.35 0.77 16.43
C LYS A 68 16.37 1.34 17.47
N LYS A 69 16.08 2.64 17.40
CA LYS A 69 15.05 3.26 18.22
C LYS A 69 13.70 2.86 17.64
N ASN A 70 12.91 2.10 18.40
CA ASN A 70 11.53 1.76 18.03
C ASN A 70 10.60 2.98 18.07
N ASP A 71 11.08 4.07 18.65
CA ASP A 71 10.51 5.41 18.51
C ASP A 71 10.88 5.94 17.12
N ALA A 72 10.30 5.33 16.07
CA ALA A 72 10.21 6.04 14.80
C ALA A 72 9.62 7.42 15.14
N PRO A 73 10.25 8.55 14.76
CA PRO A 73 9.75 9.86 15.12
C PRO A 73 8.32 9.95 14.57
N LYS A 74 7.35 9.89 15.47
CA LYS A 74 5.95 10.12 15.13
C LYS A 74 5.91 11.57 14.69
N ILE A 75 5.76 11.79 13.39
CA ILE A 75 5.66 13.13 12.81
C ILE A 75 4.32 13.67 13.29
N GLU A 76 4.32 14.30 14.46
CA GLU A 76 3.11 14.83 15.11
C GLU A 76 2.67 16.18 14.52
N THR A 77 3.49 16.76 13.64
CA THR A 77 3.19 18.01 12.96
C THR A 77 2.81 17.71 11.53
N SER A 78 1.58 18.03 11.16
CA SER A 78 1.09 18.21 9.78
C SER A 78 1.81 19.35 9.03
N ASP A 79 3.06 19.64 9.41
CA ASP A 79 3.92 20.58 8.73
C ASP A 79 4.31 19.95 7.40
N VAL A 80 3.78 20.54 6.33
CA VAL A 80 4.20 20.31 4.96
C VAL A 80 5.71 20.60 4.87
N GLY A 81 6.54 19.57 5.09
CA GLY A 81 7.99 19.73 5.13
C GLY A 81 8.77 18.65 5.88
N THR A 82 8.13 17.89 6.77
CA THR A 82 8.88 16.97 7.66
C THR A 82 9.34 15.67 6.98
N PHE A 83 8.78 15.29 5.82
CA PHE A 83 9.07 13.98 5.20
C PHE A 83 10.34 13.92 4.32
N GLY A 84 11.13 14.98 4.25
CA GLY A 84 12.45 14.90 3.64
C GLY A 84 13.02 16.28 3.37
N THR A 85 14.23 16.55 3.88
CA THR A 85 15.20 17.62 3.48
C THR A 85 14.69 19.02 3.10
N ILE A 86 13.42 19.36 3.35
CA ILE A 86 12.85 20.68 3.16
C ILE A 86 13.34 21.51 4.33
N LEU A 87 14.35 22.34 4.06
CA LEU A 87 14.88 23.30 5.00
C LEU A 87 13.71 24.16 5.50
N LYS A 88 13.54 24.28 6.82
CA LYS A 88 12.57 25.22 7.38
C LYS A 88 12.91 26.61 6.87
N THR A 89 11.94 27.33 6.33
CA THR A 89 12.16 28.71 5.90
C THR A 89 12.44 29.57 7.12
N ILE A 90 13.44 30.45 6.99
CA ILE A 90 13.72 31.44 8.03
C ILE A 90 12.58 32.46 7.98
N PRO A 91 11.89 32.76 9.09
CA PRO A 91 10.84 33.78 9.10
C PRO A 91 11.43 35.18 8.85
N GLU A 92 10.77 35.97 8.00
CA GLU A 92 11.19 37.35 7.66
C GLU A 92 10.72 38.37 8.70
N PHE A 93 9.61 38.07 9.38
CA PHE A 93 9.03 38.93 10.39
C PHE A 93 8.62 38.15 11.65
N GLU A 94 8.66 38.84 12.79
CA GLU A 94 8.21 38.33 14.08
C GLU A 94 6.74 38.69 14.32
N GLY A 95 6.05 37.87 15.13
CA GLY A 95 4.62 38.02 15.42
C GLY A 95 3.70 37.41 14.35
N ASP A 96 2.42 37.75 14.43
CA ASP A 96 1.35 37.20 13.59
C ASP A 96 0.91 38.16 12.47
N VAL A 97 1.41 39.39 12.48
CA VAL A 97 1.04 40.44 11.52
C VAL A 97 2.23 40.75 10.62
N ASN A 98 2.03 40.64 9.31
CA ASN A 98 3.04 41.06 8.34
C ASN A 98 3.17 42.60 8.38
N PRO A 99 4.37 43.17 8.64
CA PRO A 99 4.56 44.61 8.75
C PRO A 99 4.33 45.38 7.43
N ASP A 100 4.50 44.72 6.28
CA ASP A 100 4.40 45.36 4.97
C ASP A 100 2.99 45.28 4.39
N THR A 101 2.35 44.10 4.49
CA THR A 101 1.01 43.86 3.93
C THR A 101 -0.12 44.03 4.94
N GLY A 102 0.18 43.99 6.25
CA GLY A 102 -0.81 44.01 7.33
C GLY A 102 -1.62 42.71 7.48
N GLU A 103 -1.29 41.66 6.71
CA GLU A 103 -1.96 40.36 6.77
C GLU A 103 -1.70 39.67 8.12
N VAL A 104 -2.74 39.06 8.69
CA VAL A 104 -2.70 38.38 10.00
C VAL A 104 -2.76 36.86 9.81
N ASN A 105 -1.88 36.11 10.47
CA ASN A 105 -1.73 34.64 10.37
C ASN A 105 -1.35 34.12 8.97
N GLY A 106 -0.77 34.98 8.12
CA GLY A 106 -0.25 34.57 6.81
C GLY A 106 1.09 33.81 6.89
N PRO A 107 1.56 33.23 5.77
CA PRO A 107 2.92 32.70 5.68
C PRO A 107 3.95 33.77 6.11
N LYS A 108 4.91 33.40 6.97
CA LYS A 108 5.94 34.32 7.49
C LYS A 108 7.05 34.68 6.49
N GLN A 109 6.77 34.45 5.21
CA GLN A 109 7.63 34.63 4.05
C GLN A 109 6.75 35.02 2.88
N ASP A 110 7.15 36.03 2.13
CA ASP A 110 6.44 36.41 0.91
C ASP A 110 6.65 35.34 -0.19
N PRO A 111 5.57 34.67 -0.68
CA PRO A 111 5.68 33.68 -1.74
C PRO A 111 6.12 34.26 -3.10
N LEU A 112 6.05 35.57 -3.30
CA LEU A 112 6.40 36.26 -4.55
C LEU A 112 7.79 36.93 -4.52
N LYS A 113 8.60 36.72 -3.47
CA LYS A 113 9.91 37.37 -3.27
C LYS A 113 10.93 37.13 -4.40
N HIS A 114 10.76 36.08 -5.20
CA HIS A 114 11.69 35.68 -6.26
C HIS A 114 11.38 36.30 -7.64
N GLY A 115 10.25 37.01 -7.78
CA GLY A 115 9.89 37.72 -9.01
C GLY A 115 8.38 37.73 -9.26
N HIS A 116 7.89 38.78 -9.94
CA HIS A 116 6.49 38.89 -10.36
C HIS A 116 6.15 37.81 -11.40
N GLY A 117 5.60 36.69 -10.95
CA GLY A 117 5.08 35.61 -11.81
C GLY A 117 5.57 34.21 -11.46
N GLU A 118 6.57 34.07 -10.59
CA GLU A 118 7.06 32.77 -10.13
C GLU A 118 6.49 32.47 -8.75
N TRP A 119 5.48 31.60 -8.68
CA TRP A 119 5.01 31.08 -7.41
C TRP A 119 5.94 29.96 -6.95
N SER A 120 7.01 30.33 -6.26
CA SER A 120 7.97 29.36 -5.73
C SER A 120 8.21 29.58 -4.25
N PHE A 121 7.88 28.58 -3.44
CA PHE A 121 8.13 28.57 -2.01
C PHE A 121 9.22 27.56 -1.68
N ASN A 122 10.28 28.00 -1.00
CA ASN A 122 11.40 27.15 -0.59
C ASN A 122 12.03 26.33 -1.74
N GLY A 123 12.21 26.97 -2.90
CA GLY A 123 12.77 26.33 -4.10
C GLY A 123 11.83 25.36 -4.82
N ARG A 124 10.55 25.31 -4.43
CA ARG A 124 9.51 24.49 -5.08
C ARG A 124 8.47 25.39 -5.73
N THR A 125 8.18 25.14 -7.00
CA THR A 125 7.05 25.77 -7.67
C THR A 125 5.75 25.27 -7.05
N THR A 126 4.85 26.19 -6.69
CA THR A 126 3.53 25.91 -6.11
C THR A 126 2.47 26.29 -7.13
N ASP A 127 1.58 25.36 -7.48
CA ASP A 127 0.44 25.56 -8.39
C ASP A 127 -0.87 25.35 -7.62
N PHE A 128 -1.98 26.00 -8.03
CA PHE A 128 -3.27 26.01 -7.33
C PHE A 128 -4.35 25.19 -8.04
#